data_AF-A0A382TDT9-F1
#
_entry.id   AF-A0A382TDT9-F1
#
_cell.length_a   1.000
_cell.length_b   1.000
_cell.length_c   1.000
_cell.angle_alpha   90.00
_cell.angle_beta   90.00
_cell.angle_gamma   90.00
#
_symmetry.space_group_name_H-M   'P 1'
#
loop_
_entity.id
_entity.type
_entity.pdbx_description
1 polymer ?
#
loop_
_entity_poly.entity_id
_entity_poly.type
_entity_poly.pdbx_seq_one_letter_code
_entity_poly.pdbx_strand_id
1 'polypeptide(L)' 'MVELIAPQSSLKALIAKGKEQNYLTYAEVNDHLPESISDPDQVEDIIQMINDMGIKVF' A
#
# COMPACT_ATOMS: atom_id res chain seq x y z
N MET A 1 -6.99 24.23 6.51
CA MET A 1 -5.81 23.45 6.11
C MET A 1 -6.06 22.04 6.64
N VAL A 2 -6.56 21.14 5.80
CA VAL A 2 -6.75 19.74 6.19
C VAL A 2 -5.49 18.99 5.77
N GLU A 3 -4.87 18.43 6.79
CA GLU A 3 -3.57 17.78 6.87
C GLU A 3 -3.32 16.78 5.72
N LEU A 4 -2.48 17.16 4.75
CA LEU A 4 -1.98 16.32 3.64
C LEU A 4 -0.88 15.33 4.09
N ILE A 5 -0.92 14.88 5.33
CA ILE A 5 0.01 13.88 5.89
C ILE A 5 -0.88 12.77 6.50
N ALA A 6 -0.84 11.52 6.05
CA ALA A 6 0.37 10.77 5.77
C ALA A 6 0.12 9.61 4.79
N PRO A 7 0.49 9.73 3.50
CA PRO A 7 0.70 8.55 2.66
C PRO A 7 1.82 7.64 3.20
N GLN A 8 2.75 8.17 4.00
CA GLN A 8 3.82 7.37 4.61
C GLN A 8 3.38 6.43 5.72
N SER A 9 2.38 6.80 6.53
CA SER A 9 2.00 5.98 7.70
C SER A 9 1.22 4.75 7.29
N SER A 10 0.26 4.89 6.36
CA SER A 10 -0.52 3.76 5.85
C SER A 10 0.35 2.80 5.05
N LEU A 11 1.23 3.31 4.19
CA LEU A 11 2.16 2.46 3.43
C LEU A 11 3.13 1.74 4.36
N LYS A 12 3.65 2.39 5.41
CA LYS A 12 4.49 1.72 6.41
C LYS A 12 3.75 0.59 7.12
N ALA A 13 2.50 0.80 7.51
CA ALA A 13 1.69 -0.24 8.15
C ALA A 13 1.48 -1.43 7.20
N LEU A 14 1.20 -1.13 5.94
CA LEU A 14 1.04 -2.13 4.89
C LEU A 14 2.33 -2.95 4.69
N ILE A 15 3.49 -2.29 4.59
CA ILE A 15 4.80 -2.94 4.46
C ILE A 15 5.11 -3.79 5.68
N ALA A 16 4.81 -3.31 6.89
CA ALA A 16 5.04 -4.07 8.12
C ALA A 16 4.24 -5.38 8.11
N LYS A 17 2.93 -5.28 7.83
CA LYS A 17 2.05 -6.44 7.71
C LYS A 17 2.51 -7.39 6.60
N GLY A 18 2.82 -6.84 5.43
CA GLY A 18 3.32 -7.60 4.29
C GLY A 18 4.65 -8.29 4.55
N LYS A 19 5.54 -7.69 5.36
CA LYS A 19 6.78 -8.32 5.81
C LYS A 19 6.54 -9.46 6.80
N GLU A 20 5.57 -9.34 7.69
CA GLU A 20 5.27 -10.40 8.66
C GLU A 20 4.81 -11.69 7.97
N GLN A 21 3.94 -11.56 6.96
CA GLN A 21 3.36 -12.72 6.25
C GLN A 21 4.04 -13.01 4.89
N ASN A 22 4.97 -12.16 4.43
CA ASN A 22 5.64 -12.19 3.12
C ASN A 22 4.72 -12.00 1.91
N TYR A 23 3.50 -11.52 2.14
CA TYR A 23 2.56 -11.18 1.08
C TYR A 23 1.50 -10.16 1.53
N LEU A 24 0.80 -9.56 0.58
CA LEU A 24 -0.40 -8.75 0.77
C LEU A 24 -1.42 -9.11 -0.30
N THR A 25 -2.67 -8.77 -0.06
CA THR A 25 -3.73 -8.87 -1.08
C THR A 25 -4.07 -7.49 -1.63
N TYR A 26 -4.56 -7.44 -2.87
CA TYR A 26 -5.04 -6.20 -3.49
C TYR A 26 -6.08 -5.49 -2.62
N ALA A 27 -6.93 -6.26 -1.94
CA ALA A 27 -7.90 -5.75 -0.99
C ALA A 27 -7.23 -5.10 0.24
N GLU A 28 -6.20 -5.73 0.81
CA GLU A 28 -5.44 -5.14 1.92
C GLU A 28 -4.71 -3.86 1.51
N VAL A 29 -4.14 -3.85 0.30
CA VAL A 29 -3.54 -2.65 -0.28
C VAL A 29 -4.61 -1.56 -0.38
N ASN A 30 -5.72 -1.83 -1.07
CA ASN A 30 -6.79 -0.87 -1.31
C ASN A 30 -7.46 -0.37 -0.01
N ASP A 31 -7.59 -1.20 1.01
CA ASP A 31 -8.16 -0.86 2.32
C ASP A 31 -7.28 0.12 3.13
N HIS A 32 -5.95 0.06 2.93
CA HIS A 32 -5.01 0.97 3.59
C HIS A 32 -4.71 2.22 2.76
N LEU A 33 -5.13 2.23 1.49
CA LEU A 33 -4.99 3.39 0.64
C LEU A 33 -6.16 4.36 0.86
N PRO A 34 -5.89 5.67 0.93
CA PRO A 34 -6.97 6.65 1.01
C PRO A 34 -7.75 6.68 -0.30
N GLU A 35 -9.03 7.07 -0.26
CA GLU A 35 -9.90 7.15 -1.44
C GLU A 35 -9.34 8.02 -2.59
N SER A 36 -8.41 8.94 -2.29
CA SER A 36 -7.69 9.72 -3.32
C SER A 36 -6.72 8.89 -4.17
N ILE A 37 -6.37 7.68 -3.72
CA ILE A 37 -5.54 6.68 -4.41
C ILE A 37 -6.46 5.49 -4.75
N SER A 38 -7.55 5.78 -5.45
CA SER A 38 -8.45 4.74 -5.99
C SER A 38 -8.19 4.45 -7.46
N ASP A 39 -7.33 5.25 -8.10
CA ASP A 39 -6.97 5.08 -9.49
C ASP A 39 -6.13 3.80 -9.68
N PRO A 40 -6.54 2.89 -10.58
CA PRO A 40 -5.84 1.63 -10.82
C PRO A 40 -4.34 1.80 -11.06
N ASP A 41 -3.95 2.77 -11.88
CA ASP A 41 -2.53 3.11 -12.15
C ASP A 41 -1.74 3.41 -10.87
N GLN A 42 -2.33 4.18 -9.94
CA GLN A 42 -1.63 4.54 -8.70
C GLN A 42 -1.51 3.35 -7.75
N VAL A 43 -2.55 2.49 -7.71
CA VAL A 43 -2.51 1.26 -6.93
C VAL A 43 -1.44 0.31 -7.49
N GLU A 44 -1.33 0.19 -8.81
CA GLU A 44 -0.27 -0.60 -9.46
C GLU A 44 1.14 -0.09 -9.12
N ASP A 45 1.37 1.22 -9.11
CA ASP A 45 2.67 1.82 -8.74
C ASP A 45 3.06 1.45 -7.29
N ILE A 46 2.10 1.49 -6.38
CA ILE A 46 2.27 1.08 -4.97
C ILE A 46 2.55 -0.42 -4.87
N ILE A 47 1.83 -1.25 -5.63
CA ILE A 47 2.06 -2.68 -5.68
C ILE A 47 3.47 -3.01 -6.19
N GLN A 48 3.95 -2.29 -7.20
CA GLN A 48 5.33 -2.43 -7.67
C GLN A 48 6.33 -2.07 -6.57
N MET A 49 6.13 -0.96 -5.85
CA MET A 49 6.98 -0.60 -4.71
C MET A 49 7.02 -1.72 -3.64
N ILE A 50 5.86 -2.29 -3.31
CA ILE A 50 5.73 -3.37 -2.32
C ILE A 50 6.45 -4.64 -2.79
N ASN A 51 6.30 -4.99 -4.07
CA ASN A 51 7.01 -6.13 -4.67
C ASN A 51 8.53 -5.93 -4.68
N ASP A 52 9.03 -4.73 -4.94
CA ASP A 52 10.46 -4.40 -4.90
C ASP A 52 11.06 -4.58 -3.50
N MET A 53 10.26 -4.32 -2.45
CA MET A 53 10.62 -4.60 -1.06
C MET A 53 10.60 -6.08 -0.67
N GLY A 54 10.24 -6.98 -1.60
CA GLY A 54 10.21 -8.43 -1.40
C GLY A 54 8.89 -8.97 -0.85
N ILE A 55 7.82 -8.18 -0.89
CA ILE A 55 6.48 -8.58 -0.44
C ILE A 55 5.62 -8.86 -1.68
N LYS A 56 5.10 -10.07 -1.82
CA LYS A 56 4.25 -10.40 -2.98
C LYS A 56 2.83 -9.87 -2.79
N VAL A 57 2.27 -9.25 -3.82
CA VAL A 57 0.84 -8.86 -3.81
C VAL A 57 0.03 -9.83 -4.65
N PHE A 58 -1.12 -10.28 -4.14
CA PHE A 58 -2.06 -11.22 -4.77
C PHE A 58 -3.44 -10.62 -5.02
#